data_AF-A0A094KBP1-F1
#
_entry.id   AF-A0A094KBP1-F1
#
_cell.length_a   1.000
_cell.length_b   1.000
_cell.length_c   1.000
_cell.angle_alpha   90.00
_cell.angle_beta   90.00
_cell.angle_gamma   90.00
#
_symmetry.space_group_name_H-M   'P 1'
#
loop_
_entity.id
_entity.type
_entity.pdbx_description
1 polymer ?
#
loop_
_entity_poly.entity_id
_entity_poly.type
_entity_poly.pdbx_seq_one_letter_code
_entity_poly.pdbx_strand_id
1 'polypeptide(L)'
;MCNGTCFHVTLSTENFQEAPEIKEQYLQYLDALEADDIDVTEEDLHDWALEPLLPLFQRIDSNPTNKQTFTLYDYFNPITLKYKLHAAGGILVASPYDETNATPRHQGVNLAPSDLSFPWPSFRPSDISICNKDPKDALTQFPRKVLADKETICYFKAFQPGCQRDALHELNAYLRIDHLKIEDGLRVPHIHLRQRWAAQVTSTVKHLHEADIVWGDAKAANVLVDINMDAWIIDFGGGFTEGWVEREKAGTVEGDIQGLAKIVDYIFARTKH
;
A
#
# COMPACT_ATOMS: atom_id res chain seq x y z
N MET A 1 6.18 -14.38 -2.42
CA MET A 1 4.70 -14.37 -2.55
C MET A 1 4.36 -14.71 -3.98
N CYS A 2 3.40 -15.59 -4.21
CA CYS A 2 2.91 -15.94 -5.55
C CYS A 2 1.38 -15.85 -5.52
N ASN A 3 0.78 -14.99 -6.35
CA ASN A 3 -0.68 -14.91 -6.50
C ASN A 3 -1.45 -14.75 -5.18
N GLY A 4 -0.98 -13.87 -4.29
CA GLY A 4 -1.58 -13.64 -2.96
C GLY A 4 -1.30 -14.73 -1.92
N THR A 5 -0.62 -15.82 -2.30
CA THR A 5 -0.18 -16.88 -1.40
C THR A 5 1.25 -16.63 -0.95
N CYS A 6 1.48 -16.66 0.36
CA CYS A 6 2.79 -16.55 0.98
C CYS A 6 3.45 -17.94 1.03
N PHE A 7 4.76 -17.98 0.75
CA PHE A 7 5.56 -19.19 0.87
C PHE A 7 6.61 -18.96 1.94
N HIS A 8 6.60 -19.80 2.96
CA HIS A 8 7.66 -19.83 3.96
C HIS A 8 8.52 -21.05 3.69
N VAL A 9 9.76 -20.83 3.29
CA VAL A 9 10.71 -21.88 2.93
C VAL A 9 11.81 -21.92 3.97
N THR A 10 12.02 -23.06 4.59
CA THR A 10 13.02 -23.24 5.65
C THR A 10 14.19 -24.06 5.13
N LEU A 11 15.40 -23.51 5.32
CA LEU A 11 16.68 -24.17 5.08
C LEU A 11 17.35 -24.48 6.43
N SER A 12 17.89 -25.69 6.57
CA SER A 12 18.71 -26.08 7.72
C SER A 12 19.75 -27.08 7.26
N THR A 13 20.99 -26.94 7.74
CA THR A 13 22.10 -27.85 7.45
C THR A 13 21.81 -29.28 7.89
N GLU A 14 20.95 -29.46 8.90
CA GLU A 14 20.47 -30.75 9.38
C GLU A 14 19.67 -31.52 8.32
N ASN A 15 19.06 -30.82 7.36
CA ASN A 15 18.25 -31.42 6.31
C ASN A 15 19.08 -31.94 5.13
N PHE A 16 20.39 -31.69 5.15
CA PHE A 16 21.33 -32.00 4.06
C PHE A 16 22.41 -33.00 4.49
N GLN A 17 22.29 -33.63 5.67
CA GLN A 17 23.32 -34.54 6.19
C GLN A 17 23.58 -35.74 5.28
N GLU A 18 22.57 -36.19 4.53
CA GLU A 18 22.65 -37.31 3.60
C GLU A 18 23.12 -36.90 2.18
N ALA A 19 23.37 -35.61 1.93
CA ALA A 19 23.86 -35.10 0.66
C ALA A 19 24.95 -34.04 0.86
N PRO A 20 26.23 -34.47 0.96
CA PRO A 20 27.37 -33.58 1.21
C PRO A 20 27.49 -32.45 0.19
N GLU A 21 27.24 -32.73 -1.09
CA GLU A 21 27.36 -31.75 -2.18
C GLU A 21 26.34 -30.61 -2.03
N ILE A 22 25.07 -30.94 -1.73
CA ILE A 22 24.01 -29.94 -1.49
C ILE A 22 24.31 -29.12 -0.22
N LYS A 23 24.82 -29.79 0.82
CA LYS A 23 25.21 -29.13 2.07
C LYS A 23 26.36 -28.15 1.83
N GLU A 24 27.37 -28.55 1.07
CA GLU A 24 28.51 -27.71 0.71
C GLU A 24 28.08 -26.52 -0.14
N GLN A 25 27.23 -26.73 -1.15
CA GLN A 25 26.67 -25.65 -1.95
C GLN A 25 25.88 -24.64 -1.10
N TYR A 26 25.05 -25.11 -0.16
CA TYR A 26 24.34 -24.22 0.76
C TYR A 26 25.29 -23.40 1.65
N LEU A 27 26.34 -24.04 2.18
CA LEU A 27 27.35 -23.36 3.00
C LEU A 27 28.14 -22.33 2.19
N GLN A 28 28.47 -22.63 0.92
CA GLN A 28 29.15 -21.68 0.04
C GLN A 28 28.32 -20.40 -0.16
N TYR A 29 27.00 -20.50 -0.32
CA TYR A 29 26.14 -19.32 -0.37
C TYR A 29 26.16 -18.53 0.94
N LEU A 30 26.08 -19.22 2.09
CA LEU A 30 26.10 -18.54 3.40
C LEU A 30 27.44 -17.84 3.66
N ASP A 31 28.56 -18.51 3.37
CA ASP A 31 29.91 -17.97 3.55
C ASP A 31 30.13 -16.76 2.64
N ALA A 32 29.64 -16.80 1.39
CA ALA A 32 29.75 -15.68 0.45
C ALA A 32 28.92 -14.47 0.88
N LEU A 33 27.69 -14.70 1.37
CA LEU A 33 26.83 -13.64 1.90
C LEU A 33 27.40 -13.02 3.19
N GLU A 34 27.99 -13.82 4.07
CA GLU A 34 28.65 -13.32 5.28
C GLU A 34 29.92 -12.53 4.96
N ALA A 35 30.61 -12.90 3.88
CA ALA A 35 31.80 -12.21 3.38
C ALA A 35 31.49 -10.94 2.56
N ASP A 36 30.21 -10.58 2.36
CA ASP A 36 29.77 -9.52 1.44
C ASP A 36 30.40 -9.67 0.04
N ASP A 37 30.44 -10.89 -0.49
CA ASP A 37 30.94 -11.17 -1.85
C ASP A 37 30.08 -10.44 -2.90
N ILE A 38 30.73 -9.79 -3.87
CA ILE A 38 30.06 -9.02 -4.92
C ILE A 38 29.49 -9.95 -6.00
N ASP A 39 30.08 -11.14 -6.17
CA ASP A 39 29.71 -12.10 -7.22
C ASP A 39 28.55 -13.02 -6.80
N VAL A 40 28.17 -13.03 -5.53
CA VAL A 40 27.07 -13.85 -4.99
C VAL A 40 26.09 -12.98 -4.22
N THR A 41 24.83 -13.01 -4.63
CA THR A 41 23.76 -12.21 -4.03
C THR A 41 22.75 -13.06 -3.27
N GLU A 42 21.93 -12.43 -2.43
CA GLU A 42 20.79 -13.12 -1.81
C GLU A 42 19.82 -13.69 -2.87
N GLU A 43 19.74 -13.07 -4.05
CA GLU A 43 18.91 -13.54 -5.15
C GLU A 43 19.42 -14.90 -5.68
N ASP A 44 20.73 -15.12 -5.76
CA ASP A 44 21.29 -16.40 -6.22
C ASP A 44 20.94 -17.56 -5.27
N LEU A 45 20.99 -17.31 -3.95
CA LEU A 45 20.55 -18.27 -2.94
C LEU A 45 19.04 -18.53 -3.08
N HIS A 46 18.23 -17.49 -3.31
CA HIS A 46 16.80 -17.63 -3.50
C HIS A 46 16.47 -18.44 -4.76
N ASP A 47 17.12 -18.19 -5.89
CA ASP A 47 16.89 -18.89 -7.14
C ASP A 47 17.18 -20.39 -7.00
N TRP A 48 18.32 -20.74 -6.38
CA TRP A 48 18.66 -22.12 -6.07
C TRP A 48 17.65 -22.77 -5.12
N ALA A 49 17.31 -22.09 -4.01
CA ALA A 49 16.42 -22.65 -2.99
C ALA A 49 14.97 -22.81 -3.48
N LEU A 50 14.52 -21.94 -4.40
CA LEU A 50 13.15 -21.94 -4.90
C LEU A 50 12.95 -22.79 -6.15
N GLU A 51 14.02 -23.27 -6.80
CA GLU A 51 13.97 -24.14 -7.98
C GLU A 51 12.98 -25.32 -7.81
N PRO A 52 13.00 -26.09 -6.70
CA PRO A 52 12.10 -27.24 -6.53
C PRO A 52 10.61 -26.85 -6.42
N LEU A 53 10.33 -25.58 -6.11
CA LEU A 53 8.98 -25.03 -5.96
C LEU A 53 8.44 -24.36 -7.23
N LEU A 54 9.27 -24.14 -8.25
CA LEU A 54 8.83 -23.49 -9.50
C LEU A 54 7.62 -24.18 -10.15
N PRO A 55 7.55 -25.52 -10.27
CA PRO A 55 6.37 -26.18 -10.85
C PRO A 55 5.11 -25.98 -10.02
N LEU A 56 5.24 -25.80 -8.71
CA LEU A 56 4.13 -25.48 -7.84
C LEU A 56 3.66 -24.04 -8.07
N PHE A 57 4.58 -23.08 -8.15
CA PHE A 57 4.25 -21.67 -8.40
C PHE A 57 3.48 -21.48 -9.70
N GLN A 58 3.83 -22.22 -10.75
CA GLN A 58 3.13 -22.20 -12.04
C GLN A 58 1.69 -22.73 -11.97
N ARG A 59 1.38 -23.58 -10.98
CA ARG A 59 0.05 -24.20 -10.81
C ARG A 59 -0.86 -23.42 -9.88
N ILE A 60 -0.34 -22.48 -9.10
CA ILE A 60 -1.14 -21.69 -8.17
C ILE A 60 -1.97 -20.71 -8.97
N ASP A 61 -3.28 -20.85 -8.88
CA ASP A 61 -4.22 -19.91 -9.49
C ASP A 61 -3.96 -18.49 -9.02
N SER A 62 -4.09 -17.52 -9.93
CA SER A 62 -3.98 -16.10 -9.59
C SER A 62 -5.06 -15.60 -8.63
N ASN A 63 -6.12 -16.38 -8.43
CA ASN A 63 -7.24 -16.06 -7.54
C ASN A 63 -7.94 -17.33 -7.03
N PRO A 64 -7.33 -18.10 -6.12
CA PRO A 64 -7.88 -19.38 -5.66
C PRO A 64 -9.18 -19.22 -4.85
N THR A 65 -9.48 -18.00 -4.37
CA THR A 65 -10.72 -17.69 -3.63
C THR A 65 -11.84 -17.16 -4.52
N ASN A 66 -11.58 -16.93 -5.82
CA ASN A 66 -12.50 -16.29 -6.78
C ASN A 66 -13.14 -14.98 -6.26
N LYS A 67 -12.47 -14.31 -5.31
CA LYS A 67 -12.95 -13.05 -4.73
C LYS A 67 -12.64 -11.92 -5.70
N GLN A 68 -13.61 -11.02 -5.90
CA GLN A 68 -13.41 -9.79 -6.67
C GLN A 68 -12.91 -8.62 -5.79
N THR A 69 -13.16 -8.70 -4.48
CA THR A 69 -12.80 -7.68 -3.51
C THR A 69 -12.03 -8.30 -2.35
N PHE A 70 -10.96 -7.64 -1.93
CA PHE A 70 -10.11 -8.06 -0.82
C PHE A 70 -10.11 -7.00 0.28
N THR A 71 -9.97 -7.44 1.52
CA THR A 71 -9.92 -6.57 2.69
C THR A 71 -8.50 -6.39 3.22
N LEU A 72 -8.28 -5.42 4.11
CA LEU A 72 -7.01 -5.33 4.83
C LEU A 72 -6.73 -6.61 5.63
N TYR A 73 -7.77 -7.27 6.15
CA TYR A 73 -7.62 -8.57 6.81
C TYR A 73 -7.03 -9.63 5.85
N ASP A 74 -7.58 -9.76 4.63
CA ASP A 74 -7.07 -10.70 3.64
C ASP A 74 -5.60 -10.40 3.27
N TYR A 75 -5.22 -9.11 3.18
CA TYR A 75 -3.85 -8.69 2.87
C TYR A 75 -2.85 -8.98 3.99
N PHE A 76 -3.24 -8.80 5.25
CA PHE A 76 -2.37 -9.02 6.42
C PHE A 76 -2.34 -10.47 6.90
N ASN A 77 -3.30 -11.28 6.46
CA ASN A 77 -3.40 -12.70 6.79
C ASN A 77 -3.43 -13.52 5.49
N PRO A 78 -2.38 -13.46 4.66
CA PRO A 78 -2.35 -14.25 3.44
C PRO A 78 -2.30 -15.74 3.77
N ILE A 79 -2.90 -16.56 2.89
CA ILE A 79 -2.68 -18.01 2.93
C ILE A 79 -1.18 -18.25 2.88
N THR A 80 -0.64 -18.97 3.85
CA THR A 80 0.80 -19.22 3.95
C THR A 80 1.05 -20.72 3.86
N LEU A 81 1.75 -21.14 2.81
CA LEU A 81 2.19 -22.51 2.62
C LEU A 81 3.63 -22.64 3.06
N LYS A 82 3.91 -23.67 3.88
CA LYS A 82 5.21 -23.87 4.50
C LYS A 82 5.92 -25.06 3.88
N TYR A 83 7.17 -24.87 3.48
CA TYR A 83 7.99 -25.88 2.84
C TYR A 83 9.35 -25.99 3.51
N LYS A 84 9.80 -27.23 3.66
CA LYS A 84 11.12 -27.57 4.17
C LYS A 84 11.93 -28.11 3.02
N LEU A 85 13.12 -27.52 2.80
CA LEU A 85 14.08 -28.06 1.84
C LEU A 85 14.91 -29.15 2.50
N HIS A 86 15.06 -30.26 1.81
CA HIS A 86 15.87 -31.40 2.23
C HIS A 86 16.49 -32.07 1.01
N ALA A 87 17.53 -32.85 1.24
CA ALA A 87 18.11 -33.66 0.19
C ALA A 87 17.45 -35.04 0.14
N ALA A 88 17.10 -35.49 -1.07
CA ALA A 88 16.62 -36.85 -1.29
C ALA A 88 17.21 -37.38 -2.60
N GLY A 89 17.93 -38.49 -2.55
CA GLY A 89 18.53 -39.08 -3.77
C GLY A 89 19.55 -38.17 -4.47
N GLY A 90 20.25 -37.31 -3.71
CA GLY A 90 21.25 -36.39 -4.24
C GLY A 90 20.69 -35.13 -4.91
N ILE A 91 19.38 -34.91 -4.86
CA ILE A 91 18.73 -33.70 -5.38
C ILE A 91 18.05 -32.91 -4.26
N LEU A 92 17.92 -31.59 -4.47
CA LEU A 92 17.20 -30.70 -3.56
C LEU A 92 15.69 -30.86 -3.76
N VAL A 93 14.97 -31.14 -2.69
CA VAL A 93 13.53 -31.39 -2.73
C VAL A 93 12.81 -30.55 -1.68
N ALA A 94 11.65 -30.00 -2.06
CA ALA A 94 10.75 -29.31 -1.16
C ALA A 94 9.60 -30.23 -0.71
N SER A 95 9.39 -30.35 0.59
CA SER A 95 8.23 -31.05 1.16
C SER A 95 7.39 -30.09 2.03
N PRO A 96 6.05 -30.17 1.96
CA PRO A 96 5.20 -29.41 2.86
C PRO A 96 5.44 -29.86 4.30
N TYR A 97 5.37 -28.94 5.26
CA TYR A 97 5.44 -29.28 6.67
C TYR A 97 4.42 -28.49 7.48
N ASP A 98 3.82 -29.16 8.46
CA ASP A 98 2.73 -28.64 9.29
C ASP A 98 3.30 -28.17 10.63
N GLU A 99 3.87 -26.97 10.65
CA GLU A 99 4.01 -26.24 11.92
C GLU A 99 2.92 -25.18 12.01
N THR A 100 2.13 -25.27 13.08
CA THR A 100 0.96 -24.43 13.37
C THR A 100 1.24 -22.94 13.58
N ASN A 101 2.51 -22.52 13.59
CA ASN A 101 2.90 -21.13 13.81
C ASN A 101 2.93 -20.34 12.50
N ALA A 102 1.79 -20.14 11.82
CA ALA A 102 1.74 -19.15 10.75
C ALA A 102 1.94 -17.77 11.38
N THR A 103 3.03 -17.07 11.04
CA THR A 103 3.23 -15.69 11.47
C THR A 103 2.41 -14.79 10.54
N PRO A 104 1.39 -14.07 11.04
CA PRO A 104 0.72 -13.05 10.24
C PRO A 104 1.75 -12.06 9.70
N ARG A 105 1.40 -11.29 8.67
CA ARG A 105 2.16 -10.07 8.38
C ARG A 105 2.00 -9.17 9.60
N HIS A 106 3.01 -9.15 10.47
CA HIS A 106 3.02 -8.30 11.65
C HIS A 106 3.14 -6.86 11.16
N GLN A 107 2.01 -6.22 10.92
CA GLN A 107 1.92 -4.79 10.64
C GLN A 107 0.87 -4.17 11.55
N GLY A 108 1.13 -2.94 11.95
CA GLY A 108 0.41 -2.29 13.03
C GLY A 108 1.16 -2.34 14.35
N VAL A 109 0.67 -1.55 15.29
CA VAL A 109 1.22 -1.44 16.64
C VAL A 109 0.12 -1.76 17.63
N ASN A 110 0.48 -2.41 18.73
CA ASN A 110 -0.47 -2.61 19.81
C ASN A 110 -0.59 -1.29 20.60
N LEU A 111 -1.78 -0.70 20.60
CA LEU A 111 -2.09 0.52 21.35
C LEU A 111 -2.70 0.23 22.74
N ALA A 112 -2.74 -1.05 23.18
CA ALA A 112 -3.37 -1.50 24.42
C ALA A 112 -2.89 -0.80 25.69
N PRO A 113 -3.77 -0.83 26.71
CA PRO A 113 -4.66 0.27 27.01
C PRO A 113 -3.85 1.40 27.67
N SER A 114 -3.38 2.33 26.84
CA SER A 114 -3.29 3.70 27.33
C SER A 114 -4.75 4.17 27.54
N ASP A 115 -5.07 4.98 28.54
CA ASP A 115 -6.41 5.57 28.76
C ASP A 115 -6.88 6.53 27.63
N LEU A 116 -6.40 6.31 26.41
CA LEU A 116 -6.60 7.09 25.22
C LEU A 116 -7.86 6.58 24.51
N SER A 117 -8.97 7.27 24.79
CA SER A 117 -10.16 7.20 23.95
C SER A 117 -9.95 8.14 22.76
N PHE A 118 -9.84 7.57 21.56
CA PHE A 118 -9.87 8.37 20.33
C PHE A 118 -11.32 8.65 19.95
N PRO A 119 -11.72 9.90 19.63
CA PRO A 119 -13.09 10.24 19.25
C PRO A 119 -13.43 9.81 17.81
N TRP A 120 -12.46 9.27 17.07
CA TRP A 120 -12.63 8.87 15.67
C TRP A 120 -13.15 7.43 15.56
N PRO A 121 -13.89 7.12 14.47
CA PRO A 121 -14.34 5.77 14.19
C PRO A 121 -13.18 4.77 14.13
N SER A 122 -13.39 3.59 14.72
CA SER A 122 -12.48 2.45 14.64
C SER A 122 -13.13 1.33 13.84
N PHE A 123 -12.37 0.73 12.94
CA PHE A 123 -12.85 -0.32 12.03
C PHE A 123 -12.02 -1.57 12.20
N ARG A 124 -12.64 -2.75 12.03
CA ARG A 124 -11.86 -3.98 11.94
C ARG A 124 -11.20 -4.03 10.56
N PRO A 125 -10.00 -4.63 10.42
CA PRO A 125 -9.38 -4.81 9.11
C PRO A 125 -10.26 -5.58 8.11
N SER A 126 -11.19 -6.42 8.58
CA SER A 126 -12.19 -7.13 7.76
C SER A 126 -13.26 -6.21 7.17
N ASP A 127 -13.47 -5.04 7.75
CA ASP A 127 -14.51 -4.08 7.34
C ASP A 127 -13.97 -3.05 6.34
N ILE A 128 -12.66 -3.09 6.07
CA ILE A 128 -11.95 -2.17 5.20
C ILE A 128 -11.55 -2.88 3.91
N SER A 129 -12.14 -2.48 2.79
CA SER A 129 -11.84 -3.05 1.47
C SER A 129 -10.66 -2.33 0.82
N ILE A 130 -9.81 -3.05 0.10
CA ILE A 130 -8.70 -2.48 -0.67
C ILE A 130 -9.23 -1.93 -1.99
N CYS A 131 -8.85 -0.69 -2.32
CA CYS A 131 -9.14 -0.10 -3.62
C CYS A 131 -8.02 -0.45 -4.60
N ASN A 132 -8.30 -1.39 -5.51
CA ASN A 132 -7.37 -1.92 -6.50
C ASN A 132 -7.95 -1.83 -7.91
N LYS A 133 -7.07 -1.67 -8.91
CA LYS A 133 -7.46 -1.67 -10.33
C LYS A 133 -7.61 -3.10 -10.87
N ASP A 134 -6.77 -4.02 -10.39
CA ASP A 134 -6.77 -5.44 -10.74
C ASP A 134 -6.85 -6.29 -9.45
N PRO A 135 -7.80 -7.26 -9.36
CA PRO A 135 -7.87 -8.21 -8.25
C PRO A 135 -6.57 -9.00 -8.01
N LYS A 136 -5.75 -9.26 -9.04
CA LYS A 136 -4.48 -9.99 -8.90
C LYS A 136 -3.42 -9.20 -8.12
N ASP A 137 -3.48 -7.87 -8.21
CA ASP A 137 -2.54 -6.97 -7.52
C ASP A 137 -2.91 -6.71 -6.06
N ALA A 138 -4.15 -7.05 -5.67
CA ALA A 138 -4.74 -6.72 -4.37
C ALA A 138 -3.89 -7.17 -3.17
N LEU A 139 -3.34 -8.37 -3.28
CA LEU A 139 -2.65 -9.07 -2.19
C LEU A 139 -1.12 -9.00 -2.32
N THR A 140 -0.63 -8.61 -3.49
CA THR A 140 0.80 -8.54 -3.81
C THR A 140 1.37 -7.15 -3.59
N GLN A 141 0.59 -6.10 -3.87
CA GLN A 141 1.02 -4.70 -3.70
C GLN A 141 0.51 -4.10 -2.40
N PHE A 142 1.32 -3.22 -1.80
CA PHE A 142 0.92 -2.53 -0.58
C PHE A 142 -0.31 -1.64 -0.82
N PRO A 143 -1.41 -1.79 -0.04
CA PRO A 143 -2.63 -1.04 -0.26
C PRO A 143 -2.43 0.44 0.10
N ARG A 144 -2.56 1.34 -0.88
CA ARG A 144 -2.43 2.80 -0.64
C ARG A 144 -3.77 3.48 -0.40
N LYS A 145 -4.85 2.95 -0.98
CA LYS A 145 -6.22 3.46 -0.86
C LYS A 145 -7.13 2.32 -0.42
N VAL A 146 -8.05 2.64 0.47
CA VAL A 146 -9.01 1.69 1.04
C VAL A 146 -10.39 2.32 1.12
N LEU A 147 -11.44 1.49 1.08
CA LEU A 147 -12.82 1.87 1.25
C LEU A 147 -13.26 1.49 2.67
N ALA A 148 -13.52 2.50 3.49
CA ALA A 148 -14.07 2.39 4.83
C ALA A 148 -15.59 2.60 4.80
N ASP A 149 -16.32 1.83 5.62
CA ASP A 149 -17.78 1.92 5.74
C ASP A 149 -18.54 1.84 4.40
N LYS A 150 -17.97 1.12 3.43
CA LYS A 150 -18.52 0.91 2.07
C LYS A 150 -18.72 2.17 1.21
N GLU A 151 -18.45 3.36 1.72
CA GLU A 151 -18.70 4.62 1.01
C GLU A 151 -17.49 5.57 1.00
N THR A 152 -16.60 5.49 1.99
CA THR A 152 -15.53 6.48 2.16
C THR A 152 -14.18 5.95 1.68
N ILE A 153 -13.60 6.57 0.65
CA ILE A 153 -12.23 6.26 0.21
C ILE A 153 -11.21 7.02 1.08
N CYS A 154 -10.32 6.27 1.71
CA CYS A 154 -9.25 6.77 2.58
C CYS A 154 -7.87 6.38 2.03
N TYR A 155 -6.85 7.17 2.35
CA TYR A 155 -5.46 6.74 2.20
C TYR A 155 -5.06 5.86 3.38
N PHE A 156 -4.46 4.72 3.09
CA PHE A 156 -4.01 3.79 4.11
C PHE A 156 -2.54 4.04 4.46
N LYS A 157 -2.27 4.17 5.76
CA LYS A 157 -0.93 4.25 6.31
C LYS A 157 -0.79 3.18 7.39
N ALA A 158 0.13 2.25 7.17
CA ALA A 158 0.51 1.26 8.18
C ALA A 158 1.70 1.76 9.00
N PHE A 159 1.70 1.43 10.29
CA PHE A 159 2.88 1.54 11.14
C PHE A 159 3.59 0.19 11.18
N GLN A 160 4.92 0.21 11.14
CA GLN A 160 5.72 -1.00 11.31
C GLN A 160 5.69 -1.46 12.78
N PRO A 161 5.89 -2.76 13.05
CA PRO A 161 6.12 -3.24 14.41
C PRO A 161 7.24 -2.44 15.09
N GLY A 162 7.06 -2.11 16.36
CA GLY A 162 8.02 -1.31 17.13
C GLY A 162 7.84 0.21 17.03
N CYS A 163 7.13 0.73 16.02
CA CYS A 163 6.85 2.18 15.86
C CYS A 163 5.71 2.69 16.76
N GLN A 164 5.51 2.11 17.94
CA GLN A 164 4.39 2.46 18.82
C GLN A 164 4.46 3.93 19.28
N ARG A 165 5.67 4.43 19.56
CA ARG A 165 5.89 5.83 19.93
C ARG A 165 5.48 6.79 18.81
N ASP A 166 5.83 6.46 17.56
CA ASP A 166 5.52 7.29 16.40
C ASP A 166 4.01 7.31 16.14
N ALA A 167 3.37 6.15 16.22
CA ALA A 167 1.92 6.03 16.09
C ALA A 167 1.18 6.83 17.18
N LEU A 168 1.60 6.68 18.44
CA LEU A 168 1.03 7.44 19.55
C LEU A 168 1.30 8.94 19.42
N HIS A 169 2.49 9.34 18.97
CA HIS A 169 2.82 10.75 18.76
C HIS A 169 1.89 11.37 17.70
N GLU A 170 1.70 10.69 16.57
CA GLU A 170 0.83 11.14 15.49
C GLU A 170 -0.64 11.19 15.91
N LEU A 171 -1.14 10.15 16.57
CA LEU A 171 -2.52 10.12 17.09
C LEU A 171 -2.75 11.20 18.17
N ASN A 172 -1.80 11.41 19.07
CA ASN A 172 -1.90 12.47 20.08
C ASN A 172 -1.82 13.87 19.46
N ALA A 173 -1.05 14.05 18.38
CA ALA A 173 -1.05 15.30 17.64
C ALA A 173 -2.45 15.56 17.07
N TYR A 174 -3.08 14.57 16.42
CA TYR A 174 -4.45 14.71 15.94
C TYR A 174 -5.46 14.97 17.07
N LEU A 175 -5.33 14.33 18.23
CA LEU A 175 -6.18 14.60 19.40
C LEU A 175 -6.02 16.04 19.89
N ARG A 176 -4.78 16.52 20.01
CA ARG A 176 -4.50 17.90 20.40
C ARG A 176 -5.09 18.89 19.41
N ILE A 177 -4.97 18.61 18.11
CA ILE A 177 -5.56 19.47 17.08
C ILE A 177 -7.09 19.49 17.22
N ASP A 178 -7.73 18.34 17.43
CA ASP A 178 -9.19 18.24 17.65
C ASP A 178 -9.63 19.01 18.91
N HIS A 179 -8.87 18.88 20.00
CA HIS A 179 -9.14 19.57 21.27
C HIS A 179 -8.86 21.06 21.25
N LEU A 180 -8.01 21.54 20.34
CA LEU A 180 -7.66 22.95 20.29
C LEU A 180 -8.90 23.82 20.06
N LYS A 181 -10.00 23.31 19.46
CA LYS A 181 -11.24 24.07 19.19
C LYS A 181 -10.95 25.49 18.68
N ILE A 182 -9.83 25.66 17.98
CA ILE A 182 -9.38 26.98 17.53
C ILE A 182 -10.21 27.28 16.28
N GLU A 183 -11.23 28.10 16.48
CA GLU A 183 -11.81 28.92 15.42
C GLU A 183 -10.68 29.79 14.81
N ASP A 184 -10.46 29.66 13.49
CA ASP A 184 -9.72 30.57 12.60
C ASP A 184 -8.19 30.76 12.72
N GLY A 185 -7.46 29.97 13.50
CA GLY A 185 -6.00 30.19 13.68
C GLY A 185 -5.04 29.15 13.08
N LEU A 186 -5.46 27.87 13.01
CA LEU A 186 -4.53 26.77 12.78
C LEU A 186 -4.57 26.27 11.33
N ARG A 187 -3.54 26.60 10.54
CA ARG A 187 -3.40 26.20 9.13
C ARG A 187 -2.82 24.80 8.95
N VAL A 188 -3.42 23.81 9.63
CA VAL A 188 -3.11 22.40 9.39
C VAL A 188 -4.32 21.79 8.66
N PRO A 189 -4.18 21.38 7.39
CA PRO A 189 -5.29 20.74 6.70
C PRO A 189 -5.58 19.39 7.36
N HIS A 190 -6.64 19.33 8.18
CA HIS A 190 -7.19 18.08 8.69
C HIS A 190 -7.55 17.17 7.52
N ILE A 191 -7.47 15.86 7.73
CA ILE A 191 -7.82 14.87 6.70
C ILE A 191 -9.22 15.11 6.13
N HIS A 192 -10.18 15.50 6.97
CA HIS A 192 -11.53 15.88 6.58
C HIS A 192 -11.58 17.11 5.65
N LEU A 193 -10.73 18.12 5.87
CA LEU A 193 -10.66 19.28 4.98
C LEU A 193 -10.05 18.93 3.62
N ARG A 194 -8.98 18.12 3.61
CA ARG A 194 -8.37 17.65 2.36
C ARG A 194 -9.38 16.82 1.54
N GLN A 195 -10.14 15.95 2.20
CA GLN A 195 -11.24 15.21 1.58
C GLN A 195 -12.34 16.14 1.05
N ARG A 196 -12.76 17.16 1.83
CA ARG A 196 -13.75 18.15 1.40
C ARG A 196 -13.29 18.91 0.16
N TRP A 197 -12.06 19.41 0.13
CA TRP A 197 -11.51 20.13 -1.03
C TRP A 197 -11.44 19.24 -2.26
N ALA A 198 -10.94 18.01 -2.13
CA ALA A 198 -10.90 17.07 -3.25
C ALA A 198 -12.31 16.77 -3.79
N ALA A 199 -13.29 16.57 -2.90
CA ALA A 199 -14.68 16.33 -3.28
C ALA A 199 -15.30 17.55 -3.97
N GLN A 200 -15.05 18.75 -3.47
CA GLN A 200 -15.58 20.00 -4.05
C GLN A 200 -15.00 20.26 -5.43
N VAL A 201 -13.68 20.21 -5.60
CA VAL A 201 -13.05 20.42 -6.91
C VAL A 201 -13.52 19.37 -7.92
N THR A 202 -13.59 18.09 -7.51
CA THR A 202 -14.10 17.01 -8.36
C THR A 202 -15.56 17.23 -8.76
N SER A 203 -16.41 17.59 -7.80
CA SER A 203 -17.83 17.86 -8.03
C SER A 203 -18.01 19.04 -8.98
N THR A 204 -17.29 20.14 -8.78
CA THR A 204 -17.42 21.33 -9.63
C THR A 204 -16.97 21.04 -11.07
N VAL A 205 -15.83 20.38 -11.27
CA VAL A 205 -15.35 20.00 -12.62
C VAL A 205 -16.37 19.10 -13.31
N LYS A 206 -16.94 18.13 -12.59
CA LYS A 206 -18.00 17.28 -13.13
C LYS A 206 -19.22 18.09 -13.60
N HIS A 207 -19.74 19.00 -12.77
CA HIS A 207 -20.91 19.82 -13.14
C HIS A 207 -20.61 20.77 -14.32
N LEU A 208 -19.37 21.24 -14.45
CA LEU A 208 -18.97 22.03 -15.62
C LEU A 208 -19.01 21.18 -16.89
N HIS A 209 -18.44 19.98 -16.87
CA HIS A 209 -18.44 19.07 -18.02
C HIS A 209 -19.86 18.62 -18.40
N GLU A 210 -20.73 18.38 -17.42
CA GLU A 210 -22.17 18.10 -17.65
C GLU A 210 -22.91 19.28 -18.31
N ALA A 211 -22.39 20.50 -18.19
CA ALA A 211 -22.90 21.70 -18.82
C ALA A 211 -22.12 22.09 -20.11
N ASP A 212 -21.30 21.18 -20.66
CA ASP A 212 -20.42 21.40 -21.82
C ASP A 212 -19.41 22.55 -21.64
N ILE A 213 -19.02 22.84 -20.39
CA ILE A 213 -18.02 23.87 -20.05
C ILE A 213 -16.70 23.19 -19.71
N VAL A 214 -15.64 23.56 -20.43
CA VAL A 214 -14.26 23.13 -20.15
C VAL A 214 -13.58 24.17 -19.25
N TRP A 215 -12.90 23.72 -18.20
CA TRP A 215 -12.12 24.59 -17.31
C TRP A 215 -10.85 25.09 -18.01
N GLY A 216 -10.10 24.17 -18.63
CA GLY A 216 -9.09 24.47 -19.65
C GLY A 216 -7.68 24.78 -19.13
N ASP A 217 -7.49 24.96 -17.82
CA ASP A 217 -6.17 25.08 -17.17
C ASP A 217 -6.18 24.48 -15.75
N ALA A 218 -6.62 23.22 -15.64
CA ALA A 218 -6.72 22.51 -14.37
C ALA A 218 -5.34 22.34 -13.69
N LYS A 219 -5.10 23.13 -12.64
CA LYS A 219 -3.90 23.07 -11.78
C LYS A 219 -4.18 23.54 -10.36
N ALA A 220 -3.36 23.13 -9.39
CA ALA A 220 -3.61 23.49 -7.98
C ALA A 220 -3.52 25.01 -7.71
N ALA A 221 -2.73 25.75 -8.49
CA ALA A 221 -2.65 27.21 -8.37
C ALA A 221 -3.96 27.92 -8.77
N ASN A 222 -4.84 27.25 -9.52
CA ASN A 222 -6.15 27.75 -9.91
C ASN A 222 -7.26 27.24 -8.97
N VAL A 223 -6.90 26.76 -7.78
CA VAL A 223 -7.84 26.39 -6.71
C VAL A 223 -7.63 27.32 -5.53
N LEU A 224 -8.66 28.07 -5.15
CA LEU A 224 -8.68 28.92 -3.96
C LEU A 224 -9.45 28.25 -2.84
N VAL A 225 -9.13 28.63 -1.60
CA VAL A 225 -9.90 28.25 -0.41
C VAL A 225 -10.45 29.52 0.22
N ASP A 226 -11.76 29.58 0.42
CA ASP A 226 -12.43 30.75 0.99
C ASP A 226 -12.43 30.75 2.54
N ILE A 227 -13.11 31.75 3.13
CA ILE A 227 -13.22 31.89 4.60
C ILE A 227 -14.00 30.75 5.27
N ASN A 228 -14.84 30.03 4.53
CA ASN A 228 -15.60 28.88 5.01
C ASN A 228 -14.83 27.57 4.82
N MET A 229 -13.57 27.66 4.37
CA MET A 229 -12.72 26.55 4.02
C MET A 229 -13.25 25.73 2.84
N ASP A 230 -13.98 26.36 1.93
CA ASP A 230 -14.49 25.75 0.71
C ASP A 230 -13.54 25.97 -0.47
N ALA A 231 -13.35 24.93 -1.28
CA ALA A 231 -12.51 24.98 -2.46
C ALA A 231 -13.28 25.53 -3.66
N TRP A 232 -12.71 26.55 -4.30
CA TRP A 232 -13.22 27.19 -5.49
C TRP A 232 -12.22 27.03 -6.64
N ILE A 233 -12.70 26.61 -7.80
CA ILE A 233 -11.89 26.65 -9.03
C ILE A 233 -12.05 28.01 -9.70
N ILE A 234 -10.93 28.55 -10.18
CA ILE A 234 -10.86 29.86 -10.84
C ILE A 234 -10.13 29.72 -12.18
N ASP A 235 -10.06 30.83 -12.93
CA ASP A 235 -9.29 30.94 -14.16
C ASP A 235 -9.75 30.00 -15.29
N PHE A 236 -10.76 30.45 -16.03
CA PHE A 236 -11.38 29.79 -17.18
C PHE A 236 -10.87 30.34 -18.51
N GLY A 237 -9.79 31.14 -18.49
CA GLY A 237 -9.21 31.72 -19.70
C GLY A 237 -8.56 30.69 -20.62
N GLY A 238 -8.42 29.45 -20.15
CA GLY A 238 -7.64 28.41 -20.78
C GLY A 238 -6.14 28.67 -20.65
N GLY A 239 -5.34 27.64 -20.86
CA GLY A 239 -3.90 27.76 -20.75
C GLY A 239 -3.20 26.42 -20.83
N PHE A 240 -1.88 26.48 -20.77
CA PHE A 240 -1.06 25.30 -20.62
C PHE A 240 -0.02 25.56 -19.55
N THR A 241 -0.07 24.75 -18.49
CA THR A 241 0.95 24.74 -17.45
C THR A 241 1.70 23.40 -17.49
N GLU A 242 3.01 23.47 -17.75
CA GLU A 242 3.86 22.29 -17.79
C GLU A 242 3.83 21.52 -16.45
N GLY A 243 3.81 20.19 -16.52
CA GLY A 243 3.72 19.33 -15.34
C GLY A 243 2.30 19.06 -14.84
N TRP A 244 1.28 19.81 -15.27
CA TRP A 244 -0.12 19.61 -14.86
C TRP A 244 -0.93 18.82 -15.90
N VAL A 245 -0.92 19.24 -17.15
CA VAL A 245 -1.64 18.56 -18.24
C VAL A 245 -0.67 18.28 -19.38
N GLU A 246 -0.89 17.22 -20.17
CA GLU A 246 -0.17 17.02 -21.43
C GLU A 246 -0.55 18.13 -22.42
N ARG A 247 0.42 18.61 -23.20
CA ARG A 247 0.22 19.77 -24.07
C ARG A 247 -0.90 19.55 -25.08
N GLU A 248 -1.02 18.32 -25.56
CA GLU A 248 -2.00 17.88 -26.55
C GLU A 248 -3.43 17.83 -25.99
N LYS A 249 -3.57 17.80 -24.65
CA LYS A 249 -4.86 17.73 -23.94
C LYS A 249 -5.26 19.08 -23.34
N ALA A 250 -4.43 20.12 -23.45
CA ALA A 250 -4.74 21.43 -22.91
C ALA A 250 -6.04 22.00 -23.51
N GLY A 251 -6.90 22.60 -22.68
CA GLY A 251 -8.17 23.16 -23.14
C GLY A 251 -9.24 22.11 -23.51
N THR A 252 -9.12 20.87 -23.03
CA THR A 252 -10.10 19.79 -23.28
C THR A 252 -10.65 19.19 -21.99
N VAL A 253 -11.78 18.49 -22.09
CA VAL A 253 -12.37 17.71 -20.97
C VAL A 253 -11.35 16.67 -20.45
N GLU A 254 -10.66 15.99 -21.35
CA GLU A 254 -9.62 15.02 -21.01
C GLU A 254 -8.45 15.66 -20.26
N GLY A 255 -8.09 16.89 -20.65
CA GLY A 255 -7.07 17.70 -19.97
C GLY A 255 -7.49 18.08 -18.56
N ASP A 256 -8.73 18.50 -18.37
CA ASP A 256 -9.29 18.82 -17.04
C ASP A 256 -9.30 17.60 -16.12
N ILE A 257 -9.68 16.43 -16.63
CA ILE A 257 -9.66 15.17 -15.87
C ILE A 257 -8.22 14.82 -15.46
N GLN A 258 -7.25 15.00 -16.36
CA GLN A 258 -5.84 14.77 -16.05
C GLN A 258 -5.32 15.75 -14.99
N GLY A 259 -5.62 17.04 -15.13
CA GLY A 259 -5.22 18.07 -14.15
C GLY A 259 -5.89 17.84 -12.79
N LEU A 260 -7.18 17.48 -12.77
CA LEU A 260 -7.93 17.12 -11.57
C LEU A 260 -7.27 15.97 -10.81
N ALA A 261 -6.87 14.90 -11.50
CA ALA A 261 -6.18 13.78 -10.87
C ALA A 261 -4.89 14.24 -10.15
N LYS A 262 -4.11 15.12 -10.78
CA LYS A 262 -2.89 15.69 -10.16
C LYS A 262 -3.20 16.66 -9.02
N ILE A 263 -4.28 17.43 -9.09
CA ILE A 263 -4.73 18.29 -7.98
C ILE A 263 -5.10 17.43 -6.78
N VAL A 264 -5.84 16.34 -6.98
CA VAL A 264 -6.19 15.40 -5.92
C VAL A 264 -4.92 14.79 -5.32
N ASP A 265 -3.99 14.33 -6.14
CA ASP A 265 -2.71 13.81 -5.65
C ASP A 265 -1.92 14.88 -4.88
N TYR A 266 -1.91 16.13 -5.34
CA TYR A 266 -1.26 17.27 -4.67
C TYR A 266 -1.90 17.58 -3.30
N ILE A 267 -3.23 17.52 -3.19
CA ILE A 267 -3.97 17.71 -1.93
C ILE A 267 -3.57 16.66 -0.89
N PHE A 268 -3.24 15.44 -1.31
CA PHE A 268 -2.88 14.33 -0.41
C PHE A 268 -1.38 14.05 -0.30
N ALA A 269 -0.55 14.65 -1.15
CA ALA A 269 0.91 14.55 -1.06
C ALA A 269 1.44 15.25 0.20
N ARG A 270 2.44 14.62 0.85
CA ARG A 270 3.24 15.29 1.88
C ARG A 270 4.16 16.28 1.19
N THR A 271 4.09 17.56 1.56
CA THR A 271 5.16 18.51 1.26
C THR A 271 6.43 17.99 1.92
N LYS A 272 7.37 17.48 1.13
CA LYS A 272 8.76 17.38 1.56
C LYS A 272 9.27 18.81 1.62
N HIS A 273 9.37 19.36 2.83
CA HIS A 273 10.23 20.49 3.12
C HIS A 273 11.44 19.96 3.86
#